data_AF-A0A8T3LUU7-F1
#
_entry.id   AF-A0A8T3LUU7-F1
#
_cell.length_a   1.000
_cell.length_b   1.000
_cell.length_c   1.000
_cell.angle_alpha   90.00
_cell.angle_beta   90.00
_cell.angle_gamma   90.00
#
_symmetry.space_group_name_H-M   'P 1'
#
loop_
_entity.id
_entity.type
_entity.pdbx_description
1 polymer ?
#
loop_
_entity_poly.entity_id
_entity_poly.type
_entity_poly.pdbx_seq_one_letter_code
_entity_poly.pdbx_strand_id
1 'polypeptide(L)'
;MSAPDPGRVLRRALVAWGLGHLALGRHGVGRTLLLAEVAAAGIVAWLSIGLADSSAYLIPFISGIGFIVAWAWQAVDAYRAAHRLQSARAPTPERSPAAAIGWLSLPLLIWGAGFWLIGAHSATPAAVLDQFVTDWSGDALGEAWSPQVIREADAAAASLGTGRDRFRDVRMRIVSADGTGAAAVAESVHFERRESRFLWVFAGNELVPVVDERVLRLELIARPVELPGGGDIGAVRWDLANAEGP
;
A
#
# COMPACT_ATOMS: atom_id res chain seq x y z
N MET A 1 33.01 -35.87 -9.23
CA MET A 1 32.30 -34.56 -9.18
C MET A 1 32.88 -33.75 -8.04
N SER A 2 33.30 -32.51 -8.29
CA SER A 2 33.77 -31.62 -7.21
C SER A 2 32.64 -31.31 -6.23
N ALA A 3 32.94 -31.25 -4.94
CA ALA A 3 31.96 -30.89 -3.92
C ALA A 3 31.33 -29.52 -4.23
N PRO A 4 30.00 -29.35 -4.06
CA PRO A 4 29.32 -28.10 -4.36
C PRO A 4 29.76 -26.99 -3.40
N ASP A 5 30.10 -25.82 -3.96
CA ASP A 5 30.41 -24.63 -3.17
C ASP A 5 29.12 -24.03 -2.55
N PRO A 6 29.01 -23.97 -1.21
CA PRO A 6 27.83 -23.41 -0.54
C PRO A 6 27.55 -21.96 -0.90
N GLY A 7 28.60 -21.14 -1.13
CA GLY A 7 28.44 -19.74 -1.50
C GLY A 7 27.74 -19.59 -2.85
N ARG A 8 28.18 -20.36 -3.86
CA ARG A 8 27.53 -20.39 -5.18
C ARG A 8 26.12 -20.97 -5.15
N VAL A 9 25.86 -21.97 -4.31
CA VAL A 9 24.51 -22.55 -4.13
C VAL A 9 23.56 -21.51 -3.51
N LEU A 10 23.99 -20.80 -2.47
CA LEU A 10 23.20 -19.74 -1.85
C LEU A 10 22.86 -18.63 -2.85
N ARG A 11 23.86 -18.13 -3.61
CA ARG A 11 23.63 -17.11 -4.65
C ARG A 11 22.59 -17.54 -5.68
N ARG A 12 22.61 -18.81 -6.10
CA ARG A 12 21.60 -19.35 -7.03
C ARG A 12 20.22 -19.44 -6.38
N ALA A 13 20.14 -19.89 -5.13
CA ALA A 13 18.87 -19.99 -4.42
C ALA A 13 18.22 -18.63 -4.15
N LEU A 14 19.04 -17.58 -3.97
CA LEU A 14 18.57 -16.20 -3.85
C LEU A 14 18.04 -15.61 -5.17
N VAL A 15 18.27 -16.26 -6.31
CA VAL A 15 17.72 -15.84 -7.62
C VAL A 15 16.34 -16.46 -7.86
N ALA A 16 16.12 -17.72 -7.47
CA ALA A 16 14.83 -18.43 -7.61
C ALA A 16 14.79 -19.69 -6.72
N TRP A 17 13.59 -20.08 -6.27
CA TRP A 17 13.33 -21.09 -5.22
C TRP A 17 13.90 -22.48 -5.55
N GLY A 18 14.08 -22.83 -6.82
CA GLY A 18 14.61 -24.16 -7.19
C GLY A 18 16.08 -24.22 -7.54
N LEU A 19 16.71 -23.09 -7.83
CA LEU A 19 18.04 -23.07 -8.46
C LEU A 19 19.15 -23.59 -7.54
N GLY A 20 19.05 -23.36 -6.23
CA GLY A 20 19.98 -23.93 -5.26
C GLY A 20 19.94 -25.46 -5.24
N HIS A 21 18.74 -26.04 -5.25
CA HIS A 21 18.53 -27.49 -5.26
C HIS A 21 18.96 -28.13 -6.58
N LEU A 22 18.74 -27.44 -7.71
CA LEU A 22 19.24 -27.87 -9.02
C LEU A 22 20.77 -27.89 -9.05
N ALA A 23 21.43 -26.90 -8.43
CA ALA A 23 22.89 -26.85 -8.34
C ALA A 23 23.48 -28.00 -7.50
N LEU A 24 22.69 -28.59 -6.60
CA LEU A 24 23.03 -29.76 -5.79
C LEU A 24 22.69 -31.10 -6.49
N GLY A 25 22.19 -31.08 -7.72
CA GLY A 25 21.74 -32.29 -8.44
C GLY A 25 20.38 -32.83 -7.97
N ARG A 26 19.67 -32.12 -7.08
CA ARG A 26 18.34 -32.52 -6.58
C ARG A 26 17.26 -32.07 -7.56
N HIS A 27 17.25 -32.65 -8.77
CA HIS A 27 16.43 -32.18 -9.88
C HIS A 27 14.91 -32.22 -9.64
N GLY A 28 14.41 -33.26 -8.98
CA GLY A 28 12.98 -33.35 -8.64
C GLY A 28 12.54 -32.18 -7.74
N VAL A 29 13.21 -32.04 -6.59
CA VAL A 29 12.94 -30.95 -5.63
C VAL A 29 13.10 -29.58 -6.28
N GLY A 30 14.18 -29.38 -7.04
CA GLY A 30 14.44 -28.11 -7.72
C GLY A 30 13.36 -27.71 -8.72
N ARG A 31 12.85 -28.66 -9.53
CA ARG A 31 11.75 -28.39 -10.48
C ARG A 31 10.43 -28.08 -9.76
N THR A 32 10.10 -28.85 -8.72
CA THR A 32 8.89 -28.60 -7.92
C THR A 32 8.92 -27.21 -7.29
N LEU A 33 10.06 -26.77 -6.76
CA LEU A 33 10.20 -25.45 -6.17
C LEU A 33 10.08 -24.31 -7.19
N LEU A 34 10.60 -24.47 -8.42
CA LEU A 34 10.39 -23.49 -9.49
C LEU A 34 8.91 -23.38 -9.90
N LEU A 35 8.21 -24.51 -9.99
CA LEU A 35 6.77 -24.50 -10.27
C LEU A 35 5.98 -23.85 -9.13
N ALA A 36 6.35 -24.13 -7.88
CA ALA A 36 5.75 -23.52 -6.71
C ALA A 36 5.98 -22.00 -6.67
N GLU A 37 7.17 -21.53 -7.06
CA GLU A 37 7.48 -20.10 -7.17
C GLU A 37 6.57 -19.40 -8.18
N VAL A 38 6.41 -19.97 -9.39
CA VAL A 38 5.52 -19.41 -10.41
C VAL A 38 4.07 -19.37 -9.93
N ALA A 39 3.59 -20.46 -9.31
CA ALA A 39 2.25 -20.52 -8.76
C ALA A 39 2.03 -19.49 -7.64
N ALA A 40 2.97 -19.40 -6.70
CA ALA A 40 2.87 -18.47 -5.58
C ALA A 40 2.97 -17.01 -6.02
N ALA A 41 3.87 -16.69 -6.96
CA ALA A 41 3.95 -15.35 -7.56
C ALA A 41 2.65 -15.01 -8.31
N GLY A 42 2.07 -15.96 -9.05
CA GLY A 42 0.77 -15.80 -9.70
C GLY A 42 -0.36 -15.53 -8.72
N ILE A 43 -0.40 -16.23 -7.59
CA ILE A 43 -1.40 -16.00 -6.52
C ILE A 43 -1.23 -14.62 -5.91
N VAL A 44 0.00 -14.23 -5.57
CA VAL A 44 0.28 -12.89 -4.99
C VAL A 44 -0.12 -11.79 -5.98
N ALA A 45 0.20 -11.94 -7.26
CA ALA A 45 -0.21 -11.00 -8.30
C ALA A 45 -1.74 -10.94 -8.45
N TRP A 46 -2.41 -12.09 -8.50
CA TRP A 46 -3.87 -12.18 -8.59
C TRP A 46 -4.57 -11.53 -7.39
N LEU A 47 -4.09 -11.78 -6.17
CA LEU A 47 -4.59 -11.11 -4.95
C LEU A 47 -4.33 -9.61 -4.98
N SER A 48 -3.17 -9.17 -5.47
CA SER A 48 -2.80 -7.75 -5.51
C SER A 48 -3.70 -6.99 -6.47
N ILE A 49 -3.95 -7.53 -7.67
CA ILE A 49 -4.84 -6.93 -8.67
C ILE A 49 -6.28 -6.88 -8.15
N GLY A 50 -6.75 -7.93 -7.48
CA GLY A 50 -8.12 -7.99 -6.99
C GLY A 50 -8.38 -7.12 -5.75
N LEU A 51 -7.41 -7.02 -4.85
CA LEU A 51 -7.63 -6.52 -3.48
C LEU A 51 -6.85 -5.26 -3.10
N ALA A 52 -5.91 -4.78 -3.93
CA ALA A 52 -5.11 -3.60 -3.59
C ALA A 52 -5.97 -2.39 -3.23
N ASP A 53 -7.09 -2.21 -3.91
CA ASP A 53 -8.00 -1.08 -3.72
C ASP A 53 -9.22 -1.43 -2.85
N SER A 54 -9.02 -2.22 -1.80
CA SER A 54 -10.12 -2.68 -0.94
C SER A 54 -9.73 -2.66 0.53
N SER A 55 -10.71 -2.79 1.42
CA SER A 55 -10.49 -2.97 2.86
C SER A 55 -9.66 -4.23 3.18
N ALA A 56 -9.57 -5.18 2.24
CA ALA A 56 -8.76 -6.38 2.34
C ALA A 56 -7.35 -6.23 1.74
N TYR A 57 -6.86 -5.00 1.49
CA TYR A 57 -5.51 -4.72 0.96
C TYR A 57 -4.38 -5.40 1.76
N LEU A 58 -4.58 -5.68 3.05
CA LEU A 58 -3.59 -6.39 3.88
C LEU A 58 -3.42 -7.87 3.49
N ILE A 59 -4.41 -8.49 2.84
CA ILE A 59 -4.32 -9.89 2.38
C ILE A 59 -3.17 -10.06 1.38
N PRO A 60 -3.12 -9.35 0.23
CA PRO A 60 -2.00 -9.48 -0.70
C PRO A 60 -0.67 -9.15 -0.03
N PHE A 61 -0.63 -8.13 0.87
CA PHE A 61 0.59 -7.81 1.62
C PHE A 61 1.14 -9.00 2.40
N ILE A 62 0.29 -9.62 3.24
CA ILE A 62 0.67 -10.78 4.05
C ILE A 62 1.07 -11.95 3.16
N SER A 63 0.36 -12.18 2.05
CA SER A 63 0.72 -13.22 1.08
C SER A 63 2.11 -12.99 0.47
N GLY A 64 2.45 -11.75 0.10
CA GLY A 64 3.78 -11.41 -0.40
C GLY A 64 4.88 -11.53 0.65
N ILE A 65 4.59 -11.18 1.92
CA ILE A 65 5.51 -11.46 3.04
C ILE A 65 5.72 -12.97 3.19
N GLY A 66 4.65 -13.77 3.15
CA GLY A 66 4.72 -15.23 3.17
C GLY A 66 5.57 -15.79 2.04
N PHE A 67 5.43 -15.24 0.82
CA PHE A 67 6.27 -15.59 -0.32
C PHE A 67 7.75 -15.29 -0.05
N ILE A 68 8.11 -14.11 0.45
CA ILE A 68 9.51 -13.75 0.75
C ILE A 68 10.08 -14.64 1.86
N VAL A 69 9.29 -14.95 2.89
CA VAL A 69 9.71 -15.85 3.98
C VAL A 69 9.99 -17.26 3.45
N ALA A 70 9.12 -17.79 2.59
CA ALA A 70 9.32 -19.09 1.94
C ALA A 70 10.58 -19.09 1.05
N TRP A 71 10.82 -17.99 0.31
CA TRP A 71 12.04 -17.81 -0.47
C TRP A 71 13.29 -17.88 0.41
N ALA A 72 13.33 -17.08 1.48
CA ALA A 72 14.47 -17.03 2.39
C ALA A 72 14.73 -18.41 3.03
N TRP A 73 13.66 -19.08 3.49
CA TRP A 73 13.75 -20.42 4.06
C TRP A 73 14.36 -21.42 3.08
N GLN A 74 13.87 -21.44 1.85
CA GLN A 74 14.38 -22.32 0.79
C GLN A 74 15.87 -22.06 0.52
N ALA A 75 16.29 -20.79 0.45
CA ALA A 75 17.68 -20.43 0.20
C ALA A 75 18.61 -20.91 1.33
N VAL A 76 18.16 -20.78 2.58
CA VAL A 76 18.87 -21.28 3.76
C VAL A 76 18.95 -22.81 3.76
N ASP A 77 17.87 -23.51 3.39
CA ASP A 77 17.88 -24.98 3.30
C ASP A 77 18.88 -25.47 2.26
N ALA A 78 18.88 -24.88 1.06
CA ALA A 78 19.83 -25.22 0.00
C ALA A 78 21.29 -24.96 0.44
N TYR A 79 21.54 -23.85 1.12
CA TYR A 79 22.86 -23.54 1.70
C TYR A 79 23.28 -24.58 2.75
N ARG A 80 22.40 -24.92 3.70
CA ARG A 80 22.67 -25.95 4.73
C ARG A 80 22.91 -27.32 4.10
N ALA A 81 22.17 -27.66 3.04
CA ALA A 81 22.37 -28.90 2.29
C ALA A 81 23.75 -28.91 1.59
N ALA A 82 24.15 -27.81 0.96
CA ALA A 82 25.49 -27.68 0.36
C ALA A 82 26.60 -27.82 1.40
N HIS A 83 26.44 -27.16 2.55
CA HIS A 83 27.45 -27.17 3.61
C HIS A 83 27.66 -28.57 4.21
N ARG A 84 26.58 -29.36 4.35
CA ARG A 84 26.66 -30.76 4.79
C ARG A 84 27.42 -31.68 3.82
N LEU A 85 27.48 -31.33 2.53
CA LEU A 85 28.17 -32.10 1.49
C LEU A 85 29.64 -31.70 1.33
N GLN A 86 30.09 -30.64 2.00
CA GLN A 86 31.45 -30.14 1.90
C GLN A 86 32.36 -30.89 2.89
N SER A 87 33.34 -31.63 2.37
CA SER A 87 34.43 -32.19 3.20
C SER A 87 35.19 -31.05 3.89
N ALA A 88 35.64 -31.24 5.13
CA ALA A 88 36.38 -30.25 5.92
C ALA A 88 37.56 -29.68 5.10
N ARG A 89 37.34 -28.50 4.53
CA ARG A 89 38.32 -27.76 3.72
C ARG A 89 38.59 -26.46 4.44
N ALA A 90 39.86 -26.05 4.50
CA ALA A 90 40.26 -24.81 5.15
C ALA A 90 39.40 -23.64 4.63
N PRO A 91 38.89 -22.77 5.52
CA PRO A 91 38.01 -21.68 5.12
C PRO A 91 38.76 -20.76 4.15
N THR A 92 38.40 -20.81 2.88
CA THR A 92 38.80 -19.78 1.91
C THR A 92 38.15 -18.46 2.32
N PRO A 93 38.85 -17.32 2.17
CA PRO A 93 38.33 -15.99 2.49
C PRO A 93 37.32 -15.56 1.41
N GLU A 94 36.23 -16.31 1.25
CA GLU A 94 35.11 -15.87 0.44
C GLU A 94 34.13 -15.09 1.31
N ARG A 95 33.62 -14.00 0.70
CA ARG A 95 32.73 -13.00 1.31
C ARG A 95 31.69 -13.63 2.23
N SER A 96 31.53 -13.06 3.42
CA SER A 96 30.62 -13.53 4.47
C SER A 96 29.25 -13.90 3.91
N PRO A 97 28.70 -15.09 4.25
CA PRO A 97 27.32 -15.47 3.94
C PRO A 97 26.28 -14.43 4.39
N ALA A 98 26.60 -13.63 5.41
CA ALA A 98 25.75 -12.52 5.85
C ALA A 98 25.56 -11.45 4.75
N ALA A 99 26.59 -11.21 3.92
CA ALA A 99 26.48 -10.27 2.79
C ALA A 99 25.56 -10.80 1.69
N ALA A 100 25.45 -12.12 1.54
CA ALA A 100 24.51 -12.74 0.60
C ALA A 100 23.06 -12.63 1.10
N ILE A 101 22.82 -12.81 2.40
CA ILE A 101 21.50 -12.60 3.02
C ILE A 101 21.02 -11.15 2.86
N GLY A 102 21.95 -10.18 2.85
CA GLY A 102 21.65 -8.78 2.55
C GLY A 102 20.92 -8.57 1.21
N TRP A 103 21.03 -9.48 0.24
CA TRP A 103 20.29 -9.40 -1.02
C TRP A 103 18.79 -9.63 -0.86
N LEU A 104 18.33 -10.29 0.21
CA LEU A 104 16.89 -10.43 0.52
C LEU A 104 16.26 -9.10 0.96
N SER A 105 17.06 -8.09 1.29
CA SER A 105 16.55 -6.76 1.56
C SER A 105 15.95 -6.11 0.31
N LEU A 106 16.46 -6.41 -0.90
CA LEU A 106 15.92 -5.87 -2.15
C LEU A 106 14.47 -6.30 -2.42
N PRO A 107 14.11 -7.60 -2.47
CA PRO A 107 12.73 -8.01 -2.67
C PRO A 107 11.82 -7.54 -1.52
N LEU A 108 12.34 -7.47 -0.28
CA LEU A 108 11.58 -6.91 0.85
C LEU A 108 11.29 -5.42 0.67
N LEU A 109 12.27 -4.63 0.23
CA LEU A 109 12.10 -3.20 -0.04
C LEU A 109 11.20 -2.96 -1.24
N ILE A 110 11.38 -3.71 -2.32
CA ILE A 110 10.53 -3.63 -3.52
C ILE A 110 9.08 -3.96 -3.15
N TRP A 111 8.86 -5.04 -2.42
CA TRP A 111 7.52 -5.45 -2.00
C TRP A 111 6.92 -4.46 -1.00
N GLY A 112 7.65 -4.12 0.06
CA GLY A 112 7.18 -3.22 1.11
C GLY A 112 6.87 -1.83 0.56
N ALA A 113 7.82 -1.20 -0.13
CA ALA A 113 7.62 0.14 -0.69
C ALA A 113 6.59 0.13 -1.83
N GLY A 114 6.67 -0.83 -2.75
CA GLY A 114 5.72 -0.95 -3.86
C GLY A 114 4.28 -1.16 -3.38
N PHE A 115 4.09 -1.98 -2.34
CA PHE A 115 2.77 -2.19 -1.76
C PHE A 115 2.19 -0.89 -1.17
N TRP A 116 2.97 -0.15 -0.37
CA TRP A 116 2.50 1.10 0.24
C TRP A 116 2.24 2.20 -0.80
N LEU A 117 3.00 2.22 -1.89
CA LEU A 117 2.80 3.17 -3.00
C LEU A 117 1.55 2.88 -3.83
N ILE A 118 0.98 1.67 -3.77
CA ILE A 118 -0.14 1.28 -4.63
C ILE A 118 -1.39 0.97 -3.80
N GLY A 119 -1.31 0.05 -2.83
CA GLY A 119 -2.49 -0.52 -2.15
C GLY A 119 -3.07 0.29 -0.98
N ALA A 120 -2.50 1.44 -0.62
CA ALA A 120 -3.02 2.25 0.50
C ALA A 120 -4.07 3.31 0.09
N HIS A 121 -4.24 3.56 -1.21
CA HIS A 121 -4.86 4.80 -1.69
C HIS A 121 -6.40 4.79 -1.71
N SER A 122 -7.06 3.65 -1.52
CA SER A 122 -8.53 3.54 -1.69
C SER A 122 -9.22 2.60 -0.69
N ALA A 123 -8.48 2.10 0.31
CA ALA A 123 -9.00 1.15 1.29
C ALA A 123 -9.93 1.77 2.34
N THR A 124 -9.96 3.11 2.46
CA THR A 124 -10.70 3.82 3.51
C THR A 124 -11.42 5.05 2.95
N PRO A 125 -12.53 5.51 3.57
CA PRO A 125 -13.22 6.72 3.13
C PRO A 125 -12.32 7.96 3.23
N ALA A 126 -11.36 7.97 4.16
CA ALA A 126 -10.38 9.04 4.29
C ALA A 126 -9.44 9.13 3.10
N ALA A 127 -9.02 7.98 2.54
CA ALA A 127 -8.13 7.96 1.38
C ALA A 127 -8.85 8.45 0.11
N VAL A 128 -10.10 8.05 -0.09
CA VAL A 128 -10.95 8.57 -1.19
C VAL A 128 -11.15 10.08 -1.05
N LEU A 129 -11.40 10.56 0.17
CA LEU A 129 -11.54 11.99 0.43
C LEU A 129 -10.23 12.75 0.15
N ASP A 130 -9.08 12.22 0.53
CA ASP A 130 -7.77 12.83 0.30
C ASP A 130 -7.44 12.93 -1.20
N GLN A 131 -7.75 11.87 -1.97
CA GLN A 131 -7.62 11.88 -3.42
C GLN A 131 -8.55 12.94 -4.04
N PHE A 132 -9.81 12.99 -3.61
CA PHE A 132 -10.76 14.00 -4.08
C PHE A 132 -10.26 15.43 -3.77
N VAL A 133 -9.77 15.69 -2.56
CA VAL A 133 -9.22 17.00 -2.16
C VAL A 133 -8.02 17.38 -3.03
N THR A 134 -7.13 16.42 -3.29
CA THR A 134 -5.94 16.63 -4.11
C THR A 134 -6.33 17.01 -5.54
N ASP A 135 -7.24 16.27 -6.14
CA ASP A 135 -7.71 16.53 -7.51
C ASP A 135 -8.52 17.82 -7.59
N TRP A 136 -9.39 18.09 -6.61
CA TRP A 136 -10.23 19.28 -6.58
C TRP A 136 -9.42 20.56 -6.38
N SER A 137 -8.46 20.55 -5.44
CA SER A 137 -7.60 21.70 -5.19
C SER A 137 -6.55 21.92 -6.28
N GLY A 138 -6.20 20.87 -7.04
CA GLY A 138 -5.28 20.91 -8.16
C GLY A 138 -5.92 21.20 -9.52
N ASP A 139 -7.22 21.47 -9.58
CA ASP A 139 -8.00 21.65 -10.82
C ASP A 139 -7.87 20.45 -11.79
N ALA A 140 -7.74 19.26 -11.22
CA ALA A 140 -7.47 18.00 -11.93
C ALA A 140 -8.63 16.99 -11.82
N LEU A 141 -9.82 17.44 -11.41
CA LEU A 141 -11.02 16.61 -11.44
C LEU A 141 -11.28 16.14 -12.88
N GLY A 142 -11.15 14.83 -13.10
CA GLY A 142 -11.32 14.20 -14.40
C GLY A 142 -12.22 12.98 -14.35
N GLU A 143 -12.04 12.08 -15.33
CA GLU A 143 -12.89 10.90 -15.55
C GLU A 143 -12.94 9.91 -14.38
N ALA A 144 -12.02 10.01 -13.42
CA ALA A 144 -12.05 9.22 -12.18
C ALA A 144 -13.27 9.53 -11.31
N TRP A 145 -13.90 10.70 -11.48
CA TRP A 145 -15.02 11.17 -10.67
C TRP A 145 -16.31 11.18 -11.48
N SER A 146 -17.45 10.99 -10.81
CA SER A 146 -18.74 11.03 -11.50
C SER A 146 -19.02 12.46 -12.03
N PRO A 147 -19.69 12.60 -13.19
CA PRO A 147 -20.00 13.93 -13.73
C PRO A 147 -20.83 14.80 -12.78
N GLN A 148 -21.63 14.20 -11.89
CA GLN A 148 -22.36 14.94 -10.87
C GLN A 148 -21.44 15.51 -9.81
N VAL A 149 -20.51 14.71 -9.30
CA VAL A 149 -19.52 15.14 -8.31
C VAL A 149 -18.68 16.29 -8.84
N ILE A 150 -18.22 16.18 -10.09
CA ILE A 150 -17.44 17.24 -10.75
C ILE A 150 -18.26 18.54 -10.83
N ARG A 151 -19.52 18.50 -11.27
CA ARG A 151 -20.35 19.70 -11.38
C ARG A 151 -20.56 20.42 -10.04
N GLU A 152 -20.88 19.67 -8.99
CA GLU A 152 -21.11 20.24 -7.67
C GLU A 152 -19.81 20.79 -7.07
N ALA A 153 -18.70 20.08 -7.27
CA ALA A 153 -17.38 20.53 -6.87
C ALA A 153 -16.94 21.80 -7.62
N ASP A 154 -17.20 21.91 -8.91
CA ASP A 154 -16.91 23.09 -9.72
C ASP A 154 -17.78 24.29 -9.28
N ALA A 155 -19.06 24.06 -8.98
CA ALA A 155 -19.95 25.09 -8.45
C ALA A 155 -19.47 25.60 -7.08
N ALA A 156 -19.07 24.69 -6.18
CA ALA A 156 -18.46 25.01 -4.90
C ALA A 156 -17.11 25.74 -5.07
N ALA A 157 -16.28 25.36 -6.04
CA ALA A 157 -15.03 26.06 -6.32
C ALA A 157 -15.27 27.49 -6.85
N ALA A 158 -16.33 27.70 -7.62
CA ALA A 158 -16.70 29.01 -8.13
C ALA A 158 -17.15 29.98 -7.02
N SER A 159 -17.82 29.47 -5.96
CA SER A 159 -18.22 30.31 -4.81
C SER A 159 -17.04 30.72 -3.92
N LEU A 160 -15.91 30.01 -3.99
CA LEU A 160 -14.68 30.32 -3.25
C LEU A 160 -13.82 31.40 -3.93
N GLY A 161 -14.23 31.87 -5.12
CA GLY A 161 -13.54 32.90 -5.88
C GLY A 161 -12.45 32.36 -6.81
N THR A 162 -11.58 33.27 -7.25
CA THR A 162 -10.57 33.00 -8.29
C THR A 162 -9.15 33.14 -7.75
N GLY A 163 -8.25 32.26 -8.16
CA GLY A 163 -6.82 32.34 -7.84
C GLY A 163 -6.28 31.09 -7.16
N ARG A 164 -4.94 31.02 -7.02
CA ARG A 164 -4.25 29.84 -6.46
C ARG A 164 -4.59 29.56 -5.00
N ASP A 165 -5.04 30.57 -4.26
CA ASP A 165 -5.29 30.48 -2.82
C ASP A 165 -6.77 30.22 -2.47
N ARG A 166 -7.66 30.00 -3.45
CA ARG A 166 -9.11 29.86 -3.20
C ARG A 166 -9.50 28.72 -2.25
N PHE A 167 -8.65 27.70 -2.15
CA PHE A 167 -8.85 26.55 -1.25
C PHE A 167 -8.10 26.67 0.08
N ARG A 168 -7.33 27.75 0.31
CA ARG A 168 -6.49 27.93 1.50
C ARG A 168 -7.29 27.84 2.80
N ASP A 169 -8.50 28.38 2.74
CA ASP A 169 -9.41 28.56 3.85
C ASP A 169 -10.58 27.57 3.78
N VAL A 170 -10.36 26.42 3.13
CA VAL A 170 -11.32 25.31 3.08
C VAL A 170 -10.81 24.14 3.91
N ARG A 171 -11.70 23.59 4.74
CA ARG A 171 -11.42 22.40 5.54
C ARG A 171 -12.40 21.30 5.19
N MET A 172 -11.87 20.12 4.89
CA MET A 172 -12.66 18.93 4.72
C MET A 172 -12.54 18.01 5.92
N ARG A 173 -13.65 17.39 6.31
CA ARG A 173 -13.68 16.37 7.36
C ARG A 173 -14.81 15.37 7.12
N ILE A 174 -14.59 14.13 7.56
CA ILE A 174 -15.64 13.13 7.66
C ILE A 174 -16.49 13.46 8.90
N VAL A 175 -17.80 13.64 8.70
CA VAL A 175 -18.77 13.97 9.76
C VAL A 175 -19.50 12.75 10.30
N SER A 176 -19.63 11.71 9.47
CA SER A 176 -20.21 10.43 9.85
C SER A 176 -19.59 9.32 9.01
N ALA A 177 -19.37 8.16 9.61
CA ALA A 177 -18.97 6.96 8.90
C ALA A 177 -19.58 5.74 9.60
N ASP A 178 -20.16 4.85 8.82
CA ASP A 178 -20.56 3.50 9.21
C ASP A 178 -19.89 2.45 8.30
N GLY A 179 -20.27 1.18 8.44
CA GLY A 179 -19.66 0.09 7.66
C GLY A 179 -20.00 0.11 6.16
N THR A 180 -20.97 0.92 5.74
CA THR A 180 -21.55 0.93 4.38
C THR A 180 -21.53 2.31 3.71
N GLY A 181 -21.41 3.38 4.50
CA GLY A 181 -21.44 4.75 4.01
C GLY A 181 -20.66 5.70 4.90
N ALA A 182 -20.21 6.81 4.33
CA ALA A 182 -19.61 7.91 5.05
C ALA A 182 -20.05 9.23 4.42
N ALA A 183 -20.12 10.29 5.23
CA ALA A 183 -20.37 11.64 4.74
C ALA A 183 -19.19 12.52 5.12
N ALA A 184 -18.74 13.32 4.17
CA ALA A 184 -17.75 14.36 4.38
C ALA A 184 -18.33 15.72 4.03
N VAL A 185 -17.80 16.76 4.65
CA VAL A 185 -18.18 18.15 4.36
C VAL A 185 -16.92 18.95 4.09
N ALA A 186 -17.00 19.86 3.13
CA ALA A 186 -16.07 20.96 2.94
C ALA A 186 -16.70 22.23 3.52
N GLU A 187 -16.00 22.85 4.45
CA GLU A 187 -16.42 24.04 5.19
C GLU A 187 -15.41 25.15 4.88
N SER A 188 -15.89 26.36 4.56
CA SER A 188 -15.05 27.56 4.55
C SER A 188 -14.77 27.94 6.00
N VAL A 189 -13.53 28.34 6.26
CA VAL A 189 -13.08 28.72 7.59
C VAL A 189 -12.30 30.01 7.56
N HIS A 190 -12.45 30.85 8.56
CA HIS A 190 -11.50 31.91 8.85
C HIS A 190 -10.75 31.60 10.14
N PHE A 191 -9.63 32.28 10.37
CA PHE A 191 -8.82 32.08 11.57
C PHE A 191 -9.03 33.23 12.54
N GLU A 192 -9.58 32.91 13.71
CA GLU A 192 -9.64 33.84 14.83
C GLU A 192 -8.45 33.64 15.76
N ARG A 193 -7.90 34.75 16.25
CA ARG A 193 -6.90 34.70 17.31
C ARG A 193 -7.60 34.60 18.65
N ARG A 194 -7.41 33.48 19.36
CA ARG A 194 -7.94 33.27 20.70
C ARG A 194 -6.83 33.29 21.73
N GLU A 195 -7.11 33.89 22.88
CA GLU A 195 -6.21 33.82 24.02
C GLU A 195 -6.09 32.36 24.46
N SER A 196 -4.86 31.88 24.57
CA SER A 196 -4.56 30.53 25.04
C SER A 196 -3.50 30.55 26.14
N ARG A 197 -3.44 29.48 26.93
CA ARG A 197 -2.42 29.30 27.96
C ARG A 197 -1.65 28.03 27.70
N PHE A 198 -0.37 28.17 27.36
CA PHE A 198 0.53 27.02 27.28
C PHE A 198 0.95 26.61 28.69
N LEU A 199 0.69 25.34 29.04
CA LEU A 199 0.91 24.78 30.37
C LEU A 199 0.26 25.58 31.51
N TRP A 200 -0.85 26.28 31.25
CA TRP A 200 -1.55 27.15 32.21
C TRP A 200 -0.78 28.38 32.73
N VAL A 201 0.51 28.52 32.37
CA VAL A 201 1.41 29.56 32.91
C VAL A 201 1.77 30.61 31.87
N PHE A 202 1.98 30.21 30.62
CA PHE A 202 2.43 31.14 29.58
C PHE A 202 1.23 31.63 28.77
N ALA A 203 0.95 32.94 28.87
CA ALA A 203 -0.04 33.59 28.03
C ALA A 203 0.44 33.54 26.58
N GLY A 204 -0.42 33.04 25.71
CA GLY A 204 -0.20 32.92 24.28
C GLY A 204 -1.45 33.28 23.51
N ASN A 205 -1.30 33.29 22.19
CA ASN A 205 -2.40 33.43 21.27
C ASN A 205 -2.33 32.26 20.29
N GLU A 206 -3.44 31.56 20.09
CA GLU A 206 -3.56 30.53 19.08
C GLU A 206 -4.49 30.97 17.97
N LEU A 207 -4.23 30.50 16.75
CA LEU A 207 -5.14 30.68 15.62
C LEU A 207 -6.07 29.48 15.59
N VAL A 208 -7.36 29.72 15.79
CA VAL A 208 -8.41 28.69 15.77
C VAL A 208 -9.22 28.84 14.49
N PRO A 209 -9.42 27.76 13.71
CA PRO A 209 -10.32 27.81 12.58
C PRO A 209 -11.77 27.92 13.07
N VAL A 210 -12.51 28.87 12.53
CA VAL A 210 -13.94 29.08 12.77
C VAL A 210 -14.67 28.82 11.47
N VAL A 211 -15.67 27.96 11.50
CA VAL A 211 -16.48 27.59 10.33
C VAL A 211 -17.44 28.71 10.00
N ASP A 212 -17.41 29.15 8.74
CA ASP A 212 -18.33 30.14 8.19
C ASP A 212 -19.54 29.46 7.55
N GLU A 213 -19.29 28.70 6.48
CA GLU A 213 -20.33 28.08 5.68
C GLU A 213 -19.91 26.70 5.16
N ARG A 214 -20.89 25.81 4.96
CA ARG A 214 -20.67 24.54 4.28
C ARG A 214 -20.69 24.79 2.77
N VAL A 215 -19.57 24.50 2.12
CA VAL A 215 -19.37 24.74 0.69
C VAL A 215 -19.71 23.50 -0.15
N LEU A 216 -19.49 22.32 0.42
CA LEU A 216 -19.75 21.06 -0.29
C LEU A 216 -20.07 19.96 0.72
N ARG A 217 -20.99 19.09 0.39
CA ARG A 217 -21.21 17.81 1.07
C ARG A 217 -20.91 16.67 0.11
N LEU A 218 -20.21 15.67 0.60
CA LEU A 218 -19.82 14.48 -0.15
C LEU A 218 -20.40 13.25 0.54
N GLU A 219 -20.95 12.34 -0.24
CA GLU A 219 -21.40 11.03 0.22
C GLU A 219 -20.49 9.96 -0.38
N LEU A 220 -19.92 9.13 0.49
CA LEU A 220 -19.07 8.01 0.16
C LEU A 220 -19.81 6.72 0.49
N ILE A 221 -19.64 5.71 -0.34
CA ILE A 221 -20.26 4.39 -0.16
C ILE A 221 -19.21 3.30 -0.22
N ALA A 222 -19.41 2.27 0.60
CA ALA A 222 -18.64 1.05 0.54
C ALA A 222 -19.30 0.10 -0.46
N ARG A 223 -18.60 -0.23 -1.55
CA ARG A 223 -19.04 -1.21 -2.54
C ARG A 223 -18.37 -2.55 -2.28
N PRO A 224 -19.10 -3.67 -2.31
CA PRO A 224 -18.50 -4.98 -2.15
C PRO A 224 -17.50 -5.25 -3.28
N VAL A 225 -16.37 -5.86 -2.93
CA VAL A 225 -15.34 -6.29 -3.88
C VAL A 225 -15.36 -7.81 -3.96
N GLU A 226 -15.57 -8.31 -5.17
CA GLU A 226 -15.43 -9.73 -5.46
C GLU A 226 -13.98 -10.06 -5.82
N LEU A 227 -13.52 -11.22 -5.38
CA LEU A 227 -12.27 -11.79 -5.87
C LEU A 227 -12.33 -12.00 -7.38
N PRO A 228 -11.20 -11.94 -8.10
CA PRO A 228 -11.20 -12.21 -9.54
C PRO A 228 -11.60 -13.68 -9.83
N GLY A 229 -12.89 -13.89 -10.13
CA GLY A 229 -13.52 -15.21 -10.16
C GLY A 229 -14.87 -15.29 -9.41
N GLY A 230 -15.34 -14.18 -8.81
CA GLY A 230 -16.70 -14.03 -8.25
C GLY A 230 -16.86 -14.45 -6.79
N GLY A 231 -15.77 -14.57 -6.03
CA GLY A 231 -15.84 -14.95 -4.61
C GLY A 231 -16.01 -13.74 -3.69
N ASP A 232 -17.03 -13.74 -2.84
CA ASP A 232 -17.21 -12.74 -1.78
C ASP A 232 -16.32 -13.06 -0.57
N ILE A 233 -15.55 -12.08 -0.12
CA ILE A 233 -14.69 -12.16 1.06
C ILE A 233 -15.02 -11.09 2.12
N GLY A 234 -16.13 -10.36 1.96
CA GLY A 234 -16.50 -9.23 2.81
C GLY A 234 -15.59 -8.01 2.66
N ALA A 235 -14.79 -7.95 1.59
CA ALA A 235 -13.97 -6.79 1.27
C ALA A 235 -14.81 -5.70 0.61
N VAL A 236 -14.48 -4.44 0.88
CA VAL A 236 -15.18 -3.30 0.31
C VAL A 236 -14.21 -2.30 -0.29
N ARG A 237 -14.62 -1.62 -1.37
CA ARG A 237 -13.95 -0.46 -1.94
C ARG A 237 -14.79 0.76 -1.66
N TRP A 238 -14.16 1.83 -1.23
CA TRP A 238 -14.85 3.10 -1.01
C TRP A 238 -14.86 3.90 -2.30
N ASP A 239 -16.03 4.41 -2.65
CA ASP A 239 -16.22 5.30 -3.80
C ASP A 239 -17.00 6.54 -3.35
N LEU A 240 -16.81 7.66 -4.07
CA LEU A 240 -17.62 8.85 -3.88
C LEU A 240 -18.90 8.71 -4.71
N ALA A 241 -20.03 8.59 -4.01
CA ALA A 241 -21.33 8.33 -4.61
C ALA A 241 -22.01 9.60 -5.11
N ASN A 242 -21.95 10.65 -4.30
CA ASN A 242 -22.70 11.87 -4.55
C ASN A 242 -21.98 13.09 -3.96
N ALA A 243 -22.30 14.25 -4.51
CA ALA A 243 -21.94 15.53 -3.96
C ALA A 243 -23.16 16.45 -3.97
N GLU A 244 -23.24 17.35 -3.01
CA GLU A 244 -24.27 18.38 -2.91
C GLU A 244 -23.58 19.71 -2.61
N GLY A 245 -23.82 20.71 -3.45
CA GLY A 245 -23.43 22.10 -3.19
C GLY A 245 -24.15 22.71 -1.96
N PRO A 246 -23.87 24.00 -1.69
CA PRO A 246 -24.45 24.72 -0.55
C PRO A 246 -25.99 24.78 -0.59
#